data_AF-A0A0F9PBK4-F1
#
_entry.id   AF-A0A0F9PBK4-F1
#
_cell.length_a   1.000
_cell.length_b   1.000
_cell.length_c   1.000
_cell.angle_alpha   90.00
_cell.angle_beta   90.00
_cell.angle_gamma   90.00
#
_symmetry.space_group_name_H-M   'P 1'
#
loop_
_entity.id
_entity.type
_entity.pdbx_description
1 polymer ?
#
loop_
_entity_poly.entity_id
_entity_poly.type
_entity_poly.pdbx_seq_one_letter_code
_entity_poly.pdbx_strand_id
1 'polypeptide(L)'
;MAIRTKSQDRVVAKYVARASVAQPEYIQGINDAGNAWEQNASAANETYKTAVIQAANAGRYSQGIREAGNSKWQSNALQKGPARFVEGVNLGQGEYASQIAKVLTTIQGVTLPARGPKGSPQNFQRIQPIGEALRRAFGKAGGTGTR
;
A
#
# COMPACT_ATOMS: atom_id res chain seq x y z
N MET A 1 43.33 -24.93 -11.47
CA MET A 1 42.95 -23.90 -12.47
C MET A 1 41.91 -22.98 -11.86
N ALA A 2 42.13 -21.66 -11.86
CA ALA A 2 41.14 -20.70 -11.37
C ALA A 2 40.01 -20.52 -12.40
N ILE A 3 38.75 -20.57 -11.96
CA ILE A 3 37.58 -20.33 -12.81
C ILE A 3 37.60 -18.86 -13.27
N ARG A 4 37.60 -18.61 -14.57
CA ARG A 4 37.44 -17.26 -15.12
C ARG A 4 35.96 -16.88 -15.15
N THR A 5 35.58 -15.86 -14.40
CA THR A 5 34.25 -15.24 -14.44
C THR A 5 34.33 -13.87 -15.12
N LYS A 6 33.18 -13.32 -15.51
CA LYS A 6 33.09 -11.93 -16.02
C LYS A 6 33.48 -10.96 -14.89
N SER A 7 34.10 -9.83 -15.23
CA SER A 7 34.33 -8.76 -14.26
C SER A 7 33.01 -8.18 -13.76
N GLN A 8 33.02 -7.64 -12.53
CA GLN A 8 31.87 -6.96 -11.93
C GLN A 8 31.33 -5.86 -12.85
N ASP A 9 32.20 -5.00 -13.37
CA ASP A 9 31.81 -3.90 -14.26
C ASP A 9 31.09 -4.38 -15.51
N ARG A 10 31.57 -5.48 -16.11
CA ARG A 10 30.93 -6.09 -17.28
C ARG A 10 29.54 -6.62 -16.96
N VAL A 11 29.33 -7.17 -15.76
CA VAL A 11 28.02 -7.66 -15.32
C VAL A 11 27.06 -6.49 -15.05
N VAL A 12 27.52 -5.45 -14.35
CA VAL A 12 26.72 -4.25 -14.05
C VAL A 12 26.32 -3.51 -15.32
N ALA A 13 27.27 -3.29 -16.24
CA ALA A 13 26.99 -2.64 -17.52
C ALA A 13 25.95 -3.42 -18.33
N LYS A 14 26.07 -4.76 -18.39
CA LYS A 14 25.09 -5.61 -19.05
C LYS A 14 23.71 -5.50 -18.39
N TYR A 15 23.65 -5.49 -17.06
CA TYR A 15 22.40 -5.36 -16.31
C TYR A 15 21.68 -4.06 -16.67
N VAL A 16 22.36 -2.91 -16.60
CA VAL A 16 21.78 -1.61 -16.91
C VAL A 16 21.33 -1.53 -18.38
N ALA A 17 22.18 -1.97 -19.31
CA ALA A 17 21.88 -1.93 -20.74
C ALA A 17 20.62 -2.76 -21.10
N ARG A 18 20.46 -3.93 -20.49
CA ARG A 18 19.28 -4.78 -20.72
C ARG A 18 18.03 -4.24 -20.05
N ALA A 19 18.12 -3.76 -18.82
CA ALA A 19 16.98 -3.22 -18.09
C ALA A 19 16.40 -1.97 -18.78
N SER A 20 17.26 -1.12 -19.35
CA SER A 20 16.84 0.15 -19.96
C SER A 20 15.98 -0.02 -21.21
N VAL A 21 16.08 -1.15 -21.92
CA VAL A 21 15.29 -1.41 -23.14
C VAL A 21 14.11 -2.35 -22.89
N ALA A 22 13.96 -2.90 -21.68
CA ALA A 22 12.97 -3.92 -21.34
C ALA A 22 11.61 -3.36 -20.88
N GLN A 23 11.40 -2.04 -20.98
CA GLN A 23 10.17 -1.40 -20.55
C GLN A 23 8.92 -1.93 -21.29
N PRO A 24 8.95 -2.16 -22.63
CA PRO A 24 7.81 -2.73 -23.33
C PRO A 24 7.43 -4.12 -22.84
N GLU A 25 8.41 -5.00 -22.62
CA GLU A 25 8.20 -6.35 -22.10
C GLU A 25 7.66 -6.33 -20.67
N TYR A 26 8.11 -5.38 -19.85
CA TYR A 26 7.56 -5.15 -18.52
C TYR A 26 6.08 -4.78 -18.57
N ILE A 27 5.69 -3.84 -19.45
CA ILE A 27 4.30 -3.42 -19.64
C ILE A 27 3.44 -4.59 -20.14
N GLN A 28 3.92 -5.34 -21.13
CA GLN A 28 3.23 -6.51 -21.65
C GLN A 28 3.00 -7.56 -20.55
N GLY A 29 4.03 -7.87 -19.76
CA GLY A 29 3.91 -8.81 -18.65
C GLY A 29 2.87 -8.40 -17.61
N ILE A 30 2.72 -7.11 -17.32
CA ILE A 30 1.65 -6.62 -16.43
C ILE A 30 0.26 -6.87 -17.03
N ASN A 31 0.08 -6.51 -18.30
CA ASN A 31 -1.22 -6.62 -18.97
C ASN A 31 -1.68 -8.09 -19.08
N ASP A 32 -0.74 -9.01 -19.34
CA ASP A 32 -1.04 -10.43 -19.50
C ASP A 32 -1.27 -11.14 -18.15
N ALA A 33 -0.74 -10.60 -17.05
CA ALA A 33 -0.71 -11.29 -15.76
C ALA A 33 -1.90 -11.01 -14.82
N GLY A 34 -2.75 -10.02 -15.08
CA GLY A 34 -3.74 -9.53 -14.09
C GLY A 34 -4.62 -10.62 -13.45
N ASN A 35 -5.37 -11.38 -14.26
CA ASN A 35 -6.26 -12.43 -13.76
C ASN A 35 -5.50 -13.61 -13.14
N ALA A 36 -4.37 -13.99 -13.73
CA ALA A 36 -3.53 -15.07 -13.22
C ALA A 36 -2.88 -14.67 -11.87
N TRP A 37 -2.52 -13.41 -11.71
CA TRP A 37 -1.97 -12.88 -10.47
C TRP A 37 -2.97 -13.00 -9.32
N GLU A 38 -4.21 -12.53 -9.49
CA GLU A 38 -5.23 -12.61 -8.45
C GLU A 38 -5.46 -14.06 -8.02
N GLN A 39 -5.73 -14.95 -8.97
CA GLN A 39 -6.00 -16.37 -8.70
C GLN A 39 -4.84 -17.05 -7.96
N ASN A 40 -3.60 -16.86 -8.45
CA ASN A 40 -2.43 -17.49 -7.86
C ASN A 40 -2.09 -16.90 -6.49
N ALA A 41 -2.18 -15.58 -6.32
CA ALA A 41 -1.91 -14.92 -5.05
C ALA A 41 -2.93 -15.35 -3.97
N SER A 42 -4.22 -15.42 -4.32
CA SER A 42 -5.26 -15.91 -3.41
C SER A 42 -5.04 -17.38 -3.03
N ALA A 43 -4.70 -18.25 -3.99
CA ALA A 43 -4.42 -19.66 -3.72
C ALA A 43 -3.18 -19.85 -2.82
N ALA A 44 -2.18 -18.97 -2.93
CA ALA A 44 -0.94 -19.05 -2.16
C ALA A 44 -1.01 -18.47 -0.74
N ASN A 45 -2.17 -17.98 -0.29
CA ASN A 45 -2.31 -17.27 0.99
C ASN A 45 -1.83 -18.09 2.20
N GLU A 46 -2.13 -19.38 2.27
CA GLU A 46 -1.68 -20.23 3.38
C GLU A 46 -0.16 -20.45 3.34
N THR A 47 0.40 -20.67 2.17
CA THR A 47 1.86 -20.76 1.99
C THR A 47 2.56 -19.47 2.43
N TYR A 48 2.00 -18.30 2.05
CA TYR A 48 2.51 -17.01 2.48
C TYR A 48 2.51 -16.88 4.01
N LYS A 49 1.39 -17.22 4.68
CA LYS A 49 1.28 -17.17 6.14
C LYS A 49 2.34 -18.04 6.82
N THR A 50 2.46 -19.30 6.41
CA THR A 50 3.46 -20.22 6.96
C THR A 50 4.87 -19.68 6.81
N ALA A 51 5.22 -19.18 5.62
CA ALA A 51 6.56 -18.66 5.35
C ALA A 51 6.87 -17.39 6.16
N VAL A 52 5.90 -16.47 6.31
CA VAL A 52 6.06 -15.25 7.13
C VAL A 52 6.26 -15.60 8.59
N ILE A 53 5.49 -16.54 9.15
CA ILE A 53 5.65 -17.00 10.54
C ILE A 53 7.04 -17.59 10.75
N GLN A 54 7.49 -18.46 9.84
CA GLN A 54 8.83 -19.05 9.92
C GLN A 54 9.92 -17.98 9.87
N ALA A 55 9.81 -17.00 8.97
CA ALA A 55 10.77 -15.91 8.85
C ALA A 55 10.79 -15.01 10.10
N ALA A 56 9.62 -14.76 10.68
CA ALA A 56 9.47 -14.00 11.91
C ALA A 56 10.11 -14.74 13.10
N ASN A 57 9.81 -16.03 13.27
CA ASN A 57 10.42 -16.88 14.30
C ASN A 57 11.94 -16.98 14.16
N ALA A 58 12.44 -16.99 12.91
CA ALA A 58 13.87 -16.97 12.62
C ALA A 58 14.51 -15.57 12.79
N GLY A 59 13.76 -14.54 13.18
CA GLY A 59 14.28 -13.20 13.44
C GLY A 59 14.76 -12.43 12.19
N ARG A 60 14.39 -12.90 10.98
CA ARG A 60 14.93 -12.39 9.71
C ARG A 60 14.67 -10.91 9.47
N TYR A 61 13.54 -10.40 9.94
CA TYR A 61 13.22 -8.97 9.86
C TYR A 61 14.26 -8.10 10.57
N SER A 62 14.58 -8.45 11.83
CA SER A 62 15.56 -7.70 12.62
C SER A 62 16.96 -7.79 12.04
N GLN A 63 17.33 -8.95 11.47
CA GLN A 63 18.61 -9.14 10.79
C GLN A 63 18.70 -8.24 9.55
N GLY A 64 17.69 -8.27 8.68
CA GLY A 64 17.65 -7.43 7.49
C GLY A 64 17.72 -5.93 7.78
N ILE A 65 17.08 -5.45 8.86
CA ILE A 65 17.23 -4.05 9.30
C ILE A 65 18.67 -3.74 9.68
N ARG A 66 19.32 -4.60 10.47
CA ARG A 66 20.71 -4.39 10.89
C ARG A 66 21.66 -4.42 9.70
N GLU A 67 21.45 -5.32 8.75
CA GLU A 67 22.23 -5.43 7.52
C GLU A 67 22.07 -4.21 6.61
N ALA A 68 20.86 -3.66 6.51
CA ALA A 68 20.64 -2.43 5.75
C ALA A 68 21.28 -1.23 6.46
N GLY A 69 21.01 -1.08 7.76
CA GLY A 69 21.44 0.06 8.55
C GLY A 69 20.77 1.38 8.15
N ASN A 70 20.93 2.40 9.01
CA ASN A 70 20.28 3.71 8.82
C ASN A 70 20.70 4.41 7.52
N SER A 71 22.01 4.40 7.21
CA SER A 71 22.56 5.14 6.06
C SER A 71 22.01 4.65 4.73
N LYS A 72 21.97 3.33 4.51
CA LYS A 72 21.43 2.74 3.27
C LYS A 72 19.94 3.01 3.12
N TRP A 73 19.18 2.92 4.21
CA TRP A 73 17.75 3.23 4.20
C TRP A 73 17.52 4.70 3.82
N GLN A 74 18.18 5.63 4.52
CA GLN A 74 18.01 7.06 4.31
C GLN A 74 18.41 7.47 2.88
N SER A 75 19.55 6.98 2.38
CA SER A 75 20.00 7.26 1.02
C SER A 75 18.98 6.78 -0.03
N ASN A 76 18.49 5.54 0.08
CA ASN A 76 17.51 5.02 -0.87
C ASN A 76 16.16 5.74 -0.79
N ALA A 77 15.71 6.05 0.42
CA ALA A 77 14.46 6.76 0.65
C ALA A 77 14.51 8.16 0.02
N LEU A 78 15.59 8.90 0.23
CA LEU A 78 15.77 10.24 -0.34
C LEU A 78 15.96 10.22 -1.86
N GLN A 79 16.64 9.21 -2.40
CA GLN A 79 16.91 9.14 -3.84
C GLN A 79 15.67 8.75 -4.66
N LYS A 80 14.81 7.87 -4.13
CA LYS A 80 13.67 7.29 -4.90
C LYS A 80 12.31 7.78 -4.41
N GLY A 81 12.18 8.04 -3.11
CA GLY A 81 10.91 8.31 -2.44
C GLY A 81 10.21 9.58 -2.94
N PRO A 82 10.88 10.75 -2.98
CA PRO A 82 10.22 12.01 -3.34
C PRO A 82 9.51 11.97 -4.70
N ALA A 83 10.19 11.46 -5.74
CA ALA A 83 9.62 11.37 -7.08
C ALA A 83 8.42 10.39 -7.13
N ARG A 84 8.59 9.18 -6.56
CA ARG A 84 7.55 8.14 -6.55
C ARG A 84 6.32 8.54 -5.72
N PHE A 85 6.52 9.30 -4.65
CA PHE A 85 5.42 9.80 -3.82
C PHE A 85 4.52 10.74 -4.61
N VAL A 86 5.10 11.75 -5.28
CA VAL A 86 4.33 12.71 -6.07
C VAL A 86 3.64 12.02 -7.25
N GLU A 87 4.35 11.17 -7.99
CA GLU A 87 3.77 10.38 -9.09
C GLU A 87 2.60 9.51 -8.61
N GLY A 88 2.78 8.76 -7.52
CA GLY A 88 1.76 7.90 -6.95
C GLY A 88 0.52 8.67 -6.48
N VAL A 89 0.70 9.84 -5.86
CA VAL A 89 -0.43 10.71 -5.46
C VAL A 89 -1.23 11.18 -6.67
N ASN A 90 -0.55 11.62 -7.73
CA ASN A 90 -1.21 12.08 -8.95
C ASN A 90 -1.98 10.96 -9.65
N LEU A 91 -1.38 9.76 -9.77
CA LEU A 91 -2.05 8.59 -10.33
C LEU A 91 -3.25 8.14 -9.49
N GLY A 92 -3.17 8.30 -8.16
CA GLY A 92 -4.23 7.94 -7.21
C GLY A 92 -5.35 8.96 -7.06
N GLN A 93 -5.27 10.13 -7.71
CA GLN A 93 -6.23 11.23 -7.53
C GLN A 93 -7.68 10.79 -7.79
N GLY A 94 -7.92 10.00 -8.84
CA GLY A 94 -9.27 9.54 -9.20
C GLY A 94 -9.89 8.59 -8.17
N GLU A 95 -9.09 7.62 -7.68
CA GLU A 95 -9.53 6.70 -6.63
C GLU A 95 -9.82 7.45 -5.34
N TYR A 96 -8.93 8.38 -4.95
CA TYR A 96 -9.18 9.23 -3.79
C TYR A 96 -10.47 10.03 -3.93
N ALA A 97 -10.68 10.69 -5.08
CA ALA A 97 -11.89 11.46 -5.35
C ALA A 97 -13.17 10.60 -5.24
N SER A 98 -13.15 9.39 -5.79
CA SER A 98 -14.27 8.43 -5.71
C SER A 98 -14.56 8.01 -4.26
N GLN A 99 -13.52 7.65 -3.52
CA GLN A 99 -13.67 7.14 -2.15
C GLN A 99 -14.04 8.26 -1.16
N ILE A 100 -13.44 9.45 -1.29
CA ILE A 100 -13.78 10.59 -0.43
C ILE A 100 -15.18 11.11 -0.73
N ALA A 101 -15.64 11.07 -1.98
CA ALA A 101 -17.01 11.44 -2.33
C ALA A 101 -18.04 10.62 -1.54
N LYS A 102 -17.81 9.30 -1.36
CA LYS A 102 -18.70 8.45 -0.54
C LYS A 102 -18.78 8.93 0.91
N VAL A 103 -17.65 9.30 1.51
CA VAL A 103 -17.58 9.83 2.88
C VAL A 103 -18.33 11.16 2.97
N LEU A 104 -18.04 12.09 2.06
CA LEU A 104 -18.67 13.42 2.05
C LEU A 104 -20.18 13.32 1.85
N THR A 105 -20.66 12.53 0.89
CA THR A 105 -22.09 12.30 0.65
C THR A 105 -22.76 11.69 1.87
N THR A 106 -22.11 10.74 2.55
CA THR A 106 -22.64 10.15 3.79
C THR A 106 -22.83 11.20 4.87
N ILE A 107 -21.85 12.09 5.07
CA ILE A 107 -21.93 13.16 6.07
C ILE A 107 -23.00 14.20 5.68
N GLN A 108 -23.08 14.56 4.39
CA GLN A 108 -24.05 15.53 3.87
C GLN A 108 -25.49 15.05 4.02
N GLY A 109 -25.74 13.74 4.01
CA GLY A 109 -27.06 13.16 4.25
C GLY A 109 -27.52 13.19 5.71
N VAL A 110 -26.66 13.57 6.66
CA VAL A 110 -27.02 13.56 8.09
C VAL A 110 -27.79 14.82 8.47
N THR A 111 -29.01 14.63 8.98
CA THR A 111 -29.76 15.72 9.62
C THR A 111 -29.28 15.91 11.06
N LEU A 112 -28.81 17.11 11.38
CA LEU A 112 -28.30 17.43 12.72
C LEU A 112 -29.41 18.02 13.61
N PRO A 113 -29.47 17.64 14.90
CA PRO A 113 -30.36 18.29 15.87
C PRO A 113 -30.15 19.80 15.94
N ALA A 114 -31.17 20.57 16.30
CA ALA A 114 -31.07 22.03 16.43
C ALA A 114 -29.87 22.46 17.29
N ARG A 115 -29.19 23.54 16.89
CA ARG A 115 -28.02 24.04 17.60
C ARG A 115 -28.46 24.79 18.87
N GLY A 116 -27.85 24.47 20.01
CA GLY A 116 -28.06 25.21 21.26
C GLY A 116 -27.14 26.44 21.36
N PRO A 117 -27.27 27.26 22.43
CA PRO A 117 -26.38 28.39 22.69
C PRO A 117 -24.90 27.98 22.69
N LYS A 118 -24.00 28.93 22.40
CA LYS A 118 -22.54 28.68 22.41
C LYS A 118 -22.13 28.07 23.77
N GLY A 119 -21.41 26.95 23.73
CA GLY A 119 -20.97 26.24 24.94
C GLY A 119 -22.01 25.31 25.57
N SER A 120 -23.26 25.26 25.07
CA SER A 120 -24.26 24.32 25.58
C SER A 120 -23.81 22.86 25.37
N PRO A 121 -23.96 22.00 26.38
CA PRO A 121 -23.69 20.57 26.26
C PRO A 121 -24.43 19.88 25.10
N GLN A 122 -25.62 20.37 24.73
CA GLN A 122 -26.41 19.85 23.60
C GLN A 122 -25.65 19.89 22.27
N ASN A 123 -24.71 20.83 22.08
CA ASN A 123 -23.95 20.92 20.82
C ASN A 123 -23.05 19.70 20.59
N PHE A 124 -22.59 19.02 21.64
CA PHE A 124 -21.79 17.80 21.51
C PHE A 124 -22.60 16.64 20.93
N GLN A 125 -23.91 16.62 21.17
CA GLN A 125 -24.82 15.58 20.65
C GLN A 125 -24.94 15.61 19.11
N ARG A 126 -24.52 16.71 18.45
CA ARG A 126 -24.52 16.82 16.98
C ARG A 126 -23.46 15.95 16.30
N ILE A 127 -22.42 15.51 17.00
CA ILE A 127 -21.37 14.65 16.43
C ILE A 127 -21.83 13.19 16.35
N GLN A 128 -22.65 12.75 17.31
CA GLN A 128 -23.14 11.37 17.41
C GLN A 128 -23.80 10.86 16.10
N PRO A 129 -24.79 11.54 15.49
CA PRO A 129 -25.43 11.05 14.27
C PRO A 129 -24.46 10.98 13.07
N ILE A 130 -23.42 11.82 13.04
CA ILE A 130 -22.37 11.76 12.01
C ILE A 130 -21.55 10.48 12.18
N GLY A 131 -21.11 10.19 13.41
CA GLY A 131 -20.36 8.97 13.72
C GLY A 131 -21.16 7.70 13.45
N GLU A 132 -22.45 7.70 13.77
CA GLU A 132 -23.36 6.59 13.49
C GLU A 132 -23.57 6.37 11.98
N ALA A 133 -23.73 7.44 11.20
CA ALA A 133 -23.85 7.35 9.75
C ALA A 133 -22.57 6.79 9.10
N LEU A 134 -21.40 7.29 9.50
CA LEU A 134 -20.12 6.78 9.01
C LEU A 134 -19.86 5.33 9.42
N ARG A 135 -20.18 4.95 10.67
CA ARG A 135 -20.05 3.56 11.12
C ARG A 135 -21.02 2.64 10.38
N ARG A 136 -22.23 3.11 10.05
CA ARG A 136 -23.17 2.32 9.25
C ARG A 136 -22.68 2.13 7.81
N ALA A 137 -22.11 3.17 7.21
CA ALA A 137 -21.64 3.14 5.83
C ALA A 137 -20.30 2.39 5.65
N PHE A 138 -19.41 2.46 6.64
CA PHE A 138 -18.02 2.00 6.51
C PHE A 138 -17.52 1.12 7.65
N GLY A 139 -18.31 0.97 8.72
CA GLY A 139 -17.98 0.05 9.80
C GLY A 139 -18.04 -1.37 9.27
N LYS A 140 -16.89 -2.02 9.17
CA LYS A 140 -16.84 -3.46 8.91
C LYS A 140 -17.60 -4.15 10.04
N ALA A 141 -18.66 -4.88 9.72
CA ALA A 141 -19.26 -5.81 10.67
C ALA A 141 -18.12 -6.69 11.22
N GLY A 142 -18.08 -6.88 12.54
CA GLY A 142 -17.04 -7.66 13.21
C GLY A 142 -16.75 -8.94 12.44
N GLY A 143 -15.46 -9.23 12.23
CA GLY A 143 -14.99 -10.21 11.29
C GLY A 143 -15.65 -11.59 11.44
N THR A 144 -16.41 -11.97 10.42
CA THR A 144 -16.55 -13.34 9.93
C THR A 144 -16.89 -13.27 8.45
N GLY A 145 -16.07 -13.92 7.60
CA GLY A 145 -16.47 -14.24 6.22
C GLY A 145 -15.85 -13.39 5.11
N THR A 146 -14.77 -13.94 4.54
CA THR A 146 -14.41 -13.92 3.11
C THR A 146 -14.83 -12.72 2.26
N ARG A 147 -13.87 -11.82 2.00
CA ARG A 147 -13.16 -11.70 0.72
C ARG A 147 -11.96 -10.78 0.89
#